data_AF-A0A7C2VQV9-F1
#
_entry.id   AF-A0A7C2VQV9-F1
#
_cell.length_a   1.000
_cell.length_b   1.000
_cell.length_c   1.000
_cell.angle_alpha   90.00
_cell.angle_beta   90.00
_cell.angle_gamma   90.00
#
_symmetry.space_group_name_H-M   'P 1'
#
loop_
_entity.id
_entity.type
_entity.pdbx_description
1 polymer ?
#
loop_
_entity_poly.entity_id
_entity_poly.type
_entity_poly.pdbx_seq_one_letter_code
_entity_poly.pdbx_strand_id
1 'polypeptide(L)' 'MSSRNVDFDMVKRIVVKVGTSSIVRKDDMGLDEEKLDRIVDDLASVKSSGRDVILVTSGAIVAGAG' A
#
# COMPACT_ATOMS: atom_id res chain seq x y z
N MET A 1 13.92 3.00 19.91
CA MET A 1 12.51 3.31 19.61
C MET A 1 11.68 2.15 20.14
N SER A 2 10.76 2.38 21.07
CA SER A 2 9.86 1.33 21.55
C SER A 2 8.85 1.02 20.44
N SER A 3 8.88 -0.19 19.90
CA SER A 3 7.87 -0.65 18.94
C SER A 3 6.53 -0.74 19.67
N ARG A 4 5.58 0.14 19.31
CA ARG A 4 4.19 -0.03 19.73
C ARG A 4 3.63 -1.22 18.97
N ASN A 5 3.35 -2.32 19.66
CA ASN A 5 2.48 -3.36 19.12
C ASN A 5 1.05 -2.81 19.09
N VAL A 6 0.54 -2.59 17.88
CA VAL A 6 -0.86 -2.27 17.66
C VAL A 6 -1.59 -3.58 17.44
N ASP A 7 -2.61 -3.82 18.25
CA ASP A 7 -3.51 -4.96 18.06
C ASP A 7 -4.45 -4.66 16.88
N PHE A 8 -4.39 -5.50 15.86
CA PHE A 8 -5.21 -5.40 14.65
C PHE A 8 -6.44 -6.34 14.66
N ASP A 9 -6.63 -7.16 15.70
CA ASP A 9 -7.72 -8.13 15.78
C ASP A 9 -9.08 -7.43 15.95
N MET A 10 -9.12 -6.35 16.74
CA MET A 10 -10.35 -5.56 16.94
C MET A 10 -10.53 -4.44 15.91
N VAL A 11 -9.60 -4.27 14.98
CA VAL A 11 -9.64 -3.19 13.98
C VAL A 11 -10.57 -3.56 12.83
N LYS A 12 -11.67 -2.82 12.71
CA LYS A 12 -12.66 -3.01 11.64
C LYS A 12 -12.26 -2.38 10.31
N ARG A 13 -11.56 -1.25 10.34
CA ARG A 13 -11.17 -0.47 9.15
C ARG A 13 -9.72 -0.05 9.19
N ILE A 14 -9.04 -0.27 8.08
CA ILE A 14 -7.62 0.05 7.90
C ILE A 14 -7.48 0.99 6.71
N VAL A 15 -6.78 2.11 6.92
CA VAL A 15 -6.38 3.03 5.87
C VAL A 15 -4.88 2.83 5.62
N VAL A 16 -4.52 2.37 4.43
CA VAL A 16 -3.13 2.17 4.03
C VAL A 16 -2.70 3.32 3.15
N LYS A 17 -1.71 4.09 3.62
CA LYS A 17 -1.07 5.13 2.82
C LYS A 17 0.17 4.54 2.16
N VAL A 18 0.20 4.60 0.84
CA VAL A 18 1.36 4.22 0.03
C VAL A 18 1.97 5.50 -0.56
N GLY A 19 3.25 5.72 -0.29
CA GLY A 19 4.02 6.82 -0.86
C GLY A 19 4.56 6.49 -2.25
N THR A 20 4.93 7.51 -3.03
CA THR A 20 5.45 7.32 -4.39
C THR A 20 6.68 6.42 -4.40
N SER A 21 7.63 6.62 -3.48
CA SER A 21 8.84 5.78 -3.35
C SER A 21 8.57 4.29 -3.11
N SER A 22 7.36 3.94 -2.65
CA SER A 22 6.95 2.55 -2.41
C SER A 22 6.46 1.83 -3.67
N ILE A 23 6.16 2.56 -4.76
CA ILE A 23 5.53 2.02 -5.98
C ILE A 23 6.25 2.43 -7.27
N VAL A 24 7.34 3.18 -7.17
CA VAL A 24 8.17 3.55 -8.33
C VAL A 24 9.42 2.71 -8.41
N ARG A 25 9.95 2.61 -9.63
CA ARG A 25 11.23 1.95 -9.92
C ARG A 25 12.37 2.72 -9.28
N LYS A 26 13.53 2.06 -9.13
CA LYS A 26 14.72 2.67 -8.49
C LYS A 26 15.31 3.85 -9.27
N ASP A 27 15.04 3.92 -10.56
CA ASP A 27 15.45 5.00 -11.46
C ASP A 27 14.41 6.14 -11.51
N ASP A 28 13.34 6.05 -10.71
CA ASP A 28 12.20 6.97 -10.69
C ASP A 28 11.46 7.11 -12.04
N MET A 29 11.77 6.27 -13.03
CA MET A 29 11.20 6.30 -14.38
C MET A 29 10.02 5.33 -14.51
N GLY A 30 8.94 5.64 -13.81
CA GLY A 30 7.68 4.92 -13.91
C GLY A 30 7.40 4.00 -12.73
N LEU A 31 6.29 3.26 -12.87
CA LEU A 31 5.79 2.36 -11.83
C LEU A 31 6.57 1.03 -11.80
N ASP A 32 6.74 0.52 -10.59
CA ASP A 32 7.29 -0.80 -10.31
C ASP A 32 6.12 -1.78 -10.12
N GLU A 33 5.81 -2.53 -11.18
CA GLU A 33 4.68 -3.46 -11.21
C GLU A 33 4.80 -4.56 -10.15
N GLU A 34 6.00 -5.10 -9.91
CA GLU A 34 6.20 -6.12 -8.87
C GLU A 34 5.90 -5.59 -7.47
N LYS A 35 6.28 -4.33 -7.17
CA LYS A 35 5.93 -3.71 -5.88
C LYS A 35 4.43 -3.46 -5.77
N LEU A 36 3.80 -3.03 -6.86
CA LEU A 36 2.35 -2.83 -6.90
C LEU A 36 1.60 -4.13 -6.65
N ASP A 37 1.98 -5.21 -7.32
CA ASP A 37 1.35 -6.53 -7.16
C ASP A 37 1.44 -7.02 -5.71
N ARG A 38 2.62 -6.92 -5.08
CA ARG A 38 2.79 -7.29 -3.66
C ARG A 38 1.87 -6.48 -2.73
N ILE A 39 1.77 -5.17 -2.96
CA ILE A 39 0.88 -4.31 -2.17
C ILE A 39 -0.58 -4.72 -2.39
N VAL A 40 -0.98 -5.02 -3.63
CA VAL A 40 -2.34 -5.44 -3.95
C VAL A 40 -2.66 -6.78 -3.27
N ASP A 41 -1.74 -7.75 -3.34
CA ASP A 41 -1.90 -9.06 -2.69
C ASP A 41 -2.05 -8.94 -1.17
N ASP A 42 -1.22 -8.12 -0.53
CA ASP A 42 -1.31 -7.86 0.91
C ASP A 42 -2.65 -7.21 1.29
N LEU A 43 -3.09 -6.20 0.53
CA LEU A 43 -4.38 -5.53 0.77
C LEU A 43 -5.57 -6.48 0.52
N ALA A 44 -5.49 -7.34 -0.49
CA ALA A 44 -6.50 -8.34 -0.80
C ALA A 44 -6.61 -9.38 0.31
N SER A 45 -5.47 -9.84 0.84
CA SER A 45 -5.42 -10.75 1.99
C SER A 45 -6.11 -10.13 3.22
N VAL A 46 -5.77 -8.88 3.56
CA VAL A 46 -6.40 -8.16 4.67
C VAL A 46 -7.91 -7.97 4.42
N LYS A 47 -8.31 -7.61 3.20
CA LYS A 47 -9.73 -7.46 2.85
C LYS A 47 -10.49 -8.79 2.97
N SER A 48 -9.90 -9.90 2.52
CA SER A 48 -10.51 -11.23 2.60
C SER A 48 -10.72 -11.71 4.04
N SER A 49 -9.95 -11.19 5.00
CA SER A 49 -10.16 -11.43 6.43
C SER A 49 -11.40 -10.73 7.03
N GLY A 50 -12.19 -10.04 6.21
CA GLY A 50 -13.44 -9.38 6.62
C GLY A 50 -13.28 -7.94 7.10
N ARG A 51 -12.12 -7.31 6.83
CA ARG A 51 -11.81 -5.93 7.23
C ARG A 51 -12.11 -4.94 6.10
N ASP A 52 -12.55 -3.73 6.46
CA ASP A 52 -12.67 -2.62 5.53
C ASP A 52 -11.29 -2.06 5.21
N VAL A 53 -10.89 -2.09 3.94
CA VAL A 53 -9.58 -1.59 3.49
C VAL A 53 -9.74 -0.38 2.58
N ILE A 54 -9.04 0.71 2.90
CA ILE A 54 -8.96 1.93 2.09
C ILE A 54 -7.51 2.16 1.71
N LEU A 55 -7.22 2.26 0.41
CA LEU A 55 -5.90 2.62 -0.11
C LEU A 55 -5.84 4.11 -0.45
N VAL A 56 -4.80 4.80 -0.01
CA VAL A 56 -4.49 6.19 -0.39
C VAL A 56 -3.10 6.24 -1.01
N THR A 57 -2.99 6.69 -2.27
CA THR A 57 -1.72 6.75 -3.01
C THR A 57 -1.39 8.16 -3.49
N SER A 58 -0.10 8.50 -3.57
CA SER A 58 0.39 9.75 -4.18
C SER A 58 0.92 9.55 -5.62
N GLY A 59 1.00 8.32 -6.12
CA GLY A 59 1.71 7.95 -7.36
C GLY A 59 1.11 8.44 -8.68
N ALA A 60 0.09 9.30 -8.66
CA ALA A 60 -0.63 9.72 -9.87
C ALA A 60 0.28 10.41 -10.91
N ILE A 61 1.25 11.21 -10.48
CA ILE A 61 2.18 11.90 -11.40
C ILE A 61 3.05 10.91 -12.16
N VAL A 62 3.65 9.94 -11.46
CA VAL A 62 4.54 8.94 -12.08
C VAL A 62 3.74 7.97 -12.95
N ALA A 63 2.51 7.62 -12.53
CA ALA A 63 1.60 6.81 -13.34
C ALA A 63 1.21 7.50 -14.66
N GLY A 64 1.05 8.83 -14.67
CA GLY A 64 0.68 9.60 -15.86
C GLY A 64 1.86 10.11 -16.70
N ALA A 65 3.10 9.95 -16.22
CA ALA A 65 4.31 10.36 -16.92
C ALA A 65 4.92 9.26 -17.81
N GLY A 66 4.45 8.02 -17.66
CA GLY A 66 4.80 6.87 -18.50
C GLY A 66 4.01 6.81 -19.80
#